data_AF-A0A8S3EMH0-F1
#
_entry.id   AF-A0A8S3EMH0-F1
#
_cell.length_a   1.000
_cell.length_b   1.000
_cell.length_c   1.000
_cell.angle_alpha   90.00
_cell.angle_beta   90.00
_cell.angle_gamma   90.00
#
_symmetry.space_group_name_H-M   'P 1'
#
loop_
_entity.id
_entity.type
_entity.pdbx_description
1 polymer ?
#
loop_
_entity_poly.entity_id
_entity_poly.type
_entity_poly.pdbx_seq_one_letter_code
_entity_poly.pdbx_strand_id
1 'polypeptide(L)'
;MSRDVTSSLLTLPVELIYRILDNLDDFTFLCSTRNVCQRLNYITDAYHRYQTLTTLDLSEYQIKDQGTQHLAHALTNNTIISAIDLTNNKIHDQGIAYLTAALKNNTTLTKLNLQCNSIEDQGAKYLVDILLNNT
;
A
#
# COMPACT_ATOMS: atom_id res chain seq x y z
N MET A 1 5.51 -3.08 -22.84
CA MET A 1 4.05 -3.18 -22.64
C MET A 1 3.69 -2.35 -21.42
N SER A 2 2.95 -1.27 -21.64
CA SER A 2 2.44 -0.41 -20.58
C SER A 2 1.32 -1.16 -19.86
N ARG A 3 1.53 -1.64 -18.63
CA ARG A 3 0.43 -2.10 -17.76
C ARG A 3 -0.48 -0.88 -17.55
N ASP A 4 -1.62 -0.90 -18.21
CA ASP A 4 -2.63 0.15 -18.13
C ASP A 4 -3.20 0.11 -16.72
N VAL A 5 -3.06 1.21 -15.98
CA VAL A 5 -3.52 1.32 -14.60
C VAL A 5 -5.02 1.04 -14.53
N THR A 6 -5.80 1.31 -15.58
CA THR A 6 -7.25 1.03 -15.58
C THR A 6 -7.60 -0.46 -15.73
N SER A 7 -6.76 -1.26 -16.41
CA SER A 7 -6.93 -2.72 -16.46
C SER A 7 -6.19 -3.45 -15.33
N SER A 8 -5.22 -2.79 -14.70
CA SER A 8 -4.43 -3.30 -13.57
C SER A 8 -5.04 -2.95 -12.20
N LEU A 9 -5.86 -1.90 -12.12
CA LEU A 9 -6.68 -1.57 -10.94
C LEU A 9 -7.83 -2.55 -10.71
N LEU A 10 -8.10 -3.45 -11.67
CA LEU A 10 -8.96 -4.63 -11.50
C LEU A 10 -8.20 -5.83 -10.88
N THR A 11 -6.91 -5.68 -10.58
CA THR A 11 -6.09 -6.74 -9.94
C THR A 11 -5.61 -6.40 -8.53
N LEU A 12 -5.91 -5.20 -8.01
CA LEU A 12 -6.01 -5.00 -6.57
C LEU A 12 -7.46 -5.34 -6.17
N PRO A 13 -7.67 -6.30 -5.26
CA PRO A 13 -9.01 -6.71 -4.88
C PRO A 13 -9.72 -5.53 -4.23
N VAL A 14 -11.01 -5.40 -4.55
CA VAL A 14 -11.92 -4.34 -4.06
C VAL A 14 -11.81 -4.16 -2.53
N GLU A 15 -11.39 -5.19 -1.79
CA GLU A 15 -10.97 -5.17 -0.38
C GLU A 15 -10.02 -4.02 0.02
N LEU A 16 -9.02 -3.68 -0.80
CA LEU A 16 -8.06 -2.61 -0.47
C LEU A 16 -8.71 -1.22 -0.64
N ILE A 17 -9.68 -1.10 -1.56
CA ILE A 17 -10.52 0.08 -1.75
C ILE A 17 -11.51 0.22 -0.59
N TYR A 18 -12.06 -0.89 -0.08
CA TYR A 18 -12.93 -0.90 1.11
C TYR A 18 -12.21 -0.55 2.41
N ARG A 19 -10.91 -0.86 2.58
CA ARG A 19 -10.17 -0.48 3.80
C ARG A 19 -9.77 0.99 3.85
N ILE A 20 -9.85 1.69 2.71
CA ILE A 20 -9.69 3.14 2.59
C ILE A 20 -11.04 3.86 2.79
N LEU A 21 -12.17 3.14 2.69
CA LEU A 21 -13.52 3.64 2.93
C LEU A 21 -14.02 3.20 4.31
N ASP A 22 -14.14 4.16 5.22
CA ASP A 22 -14.72 4.06 6.57
C ASP A 22 -15.87 3.03 6.79
N ASN A 23 -15.93 2.50 8.02
CA ASN A 23 -17.12 1.95 8.69
C ASN A 23 -17.71 0.61 8.22
N LEU A 24 -17.26 -0.53 8.77
CA LEU A 24 -18.10 -1.74 8.81
C LEU A 24 -17.94 -2.51 10.13
N ASP A 25 -18.59 -2.01 11.18
CA ASP A 25 -18.71 -2.62 12.52
C ASP A 25 -19.72 -3.80 12.61
N ASP A 26 -20.18 -4.42 11.52
CA ASP A 26 -21.40 -5.28 11.60
C ASP A 26 -21.35 -6.60 10.80
N PHE A 27 -20.30 -7.41 10.98
CA PHE A 27 -20.23 -8.76 10.37
C PHE A 27 -20.56 -9.92 11.31
N THR A 28 -20.83 -9.66 12.60
CA THR A 28 -21.11 -10.69 13.61
C THR A 28 -22.45 -11.42 13.47
N PHE A 29 -23.31 -11.08 12.49
CA PHE A 29 -24.70 -11.56 12.48
C PHE A 29 -25.12 -12.54 11.35
N LEU A 30 -24.23 -13.01 10.48
CA LEU A 30 -24.65 -13.73 9.24
C LEU A 30 -24.53 -15.27 9.23
N CYS A 31 -24.41 -15.94 10.38
CA CYS A 31 -24.20 -17.39 10.45
C CYS A 31 -25.51 -18.22 10.48
N SER A 32 -26.22 -18.35 9.33
CA SER A 32 -27.39 -19.26 9.26
C SER A 32 -27.54 -20.08 7.97
N THR A 33 -26.66 -20.01 6.97
CA THR A 33 -26.77 -20.85 5.76
C THR A 33 -25.41 -21.42 5.30
N ARG A 34 -25.38 -22.70 4.89
CA ARG A 34 -24.17 -23.45 4.47
C ARG A 34 -23.32 -22.72 3.41
N ASN A 35 -23.95 -22.01 2.48
CA ASN A 35 -23.27 -21.24 1.43
C ASN A 35 -22.66 -19.92 1.95
N VAL A 36 -23.25 -19.33 2.98
CA VAL A 36 -22.72 -18.11 3.62
C VAL A 36 -21.55 -18.46 4.52
N CYS A 37 -21.58 -19.56 5.30
CA CYS A 37 -20.43 -19.97 6.13
C CYS A 37 -19.17 -20.30 5.31
N GLN A 38 -19.29 -20.90 4.12
CA GLN A 38 -18.13 -21.16 3.25
C GLN A 38 -17.53 -19.87 2.66
N ARG A 39 -18.38 -18.93 2.20
CA ARG A 39 -17.94 -17.61 1.76
C ARG A 39 -17.36 -16.78 2.90
N LEU A 40 -17.96 -16.87 4.10
CA LEU A 40 -17.48 -16.22 5.30
C LEU A 40 -16.12 -16.77 5.70
N ASN A 41 -15.91 -18.09 5.68
CA ASN A 41 -14.59 -18.70 5.93
C ASN A 41 -13.55 -18.25 4.91
N TYR A 42 -13.91 -18.12 3.62
CA TYR A 42 -13.01 -17.58 2.60
C TYR A 42 -12.65 -16.12 2.87
N ILE A 43 -13.61 -15.30 3.29
CA ILE A 43 -13.38 -13.89 3.67
C ILE A 43 -12.55 -13.82 4.95
N THR A 44 -12.81 -14.66 5.96
CA THR A 44 -12.03 -14.72 7.20
C THR A 44 -10.60 -15.20 6.95
N ASP A 45 -10.40 -16.18 6.07
CA ASP A 45 -9.08 -16.63 5.65
C ASP A 45 -8.35 -15.55 4.85
N ALA A 46 -9.04 -14.88 3.92
CA ALA A 46 -8.48 -13.76 3.19
C ALA A 46 -8.10 -12.65 4.17
N TYR A 47 -8.97 -12.30 5.12
CA TYR A 47 -8.75 -11.30 6.15
C TYR A 47 -7.58 -11.66 7.08
N HIS A 48 -7.45 -12.92 7.51
CA HIS A 48 -6.30 -13.39 8.29
C HIS A 48 -4.99 -13.39 7.48
N ARG A 49 -5.05 -13.76 6.20
CA ARG A 49 -3.90 -13.60 5.28
C ARG A 49 -3.55 -12.14 5.06
N TYR A 50 -4.53 -11.23 5.04
CA TYR A 50 -4.32 -9.78 4.99
C TYR A 50 -3.73 -9.20 6.27
N GLN A 51 -4.10 -9.71 7.44
CA GLN A 51 -3.50 -9.32 8.72
C GLN A 51 -2.05 -9.80 8.87
N THR A 52 -1.65 -10.83 8.13
CA THR A 52 -0.28 -11.38 8.13
C THR A 52 0.55 -10.88 6.94
N LEU A 53 -0.08 -10.19 5.98
CA LEU A 53 0.63 -9.59 4.86
C LEU A 53 1.44 -8.40 5.36
N THR A 54 2.71 -8.64 5.63
CA THR A 54 3.66 -7.61 6.07
C THR A 54 4.46 -7.02 4.91
N THR A 55 4.28 -7.56 3.70
CA THR A 55 5.00 -7.16 2.48
C THR A 55 4.02 -6.89 1.35
N LEU A 56 4.16 -5.75 0.69
CA LEU A 56 3.29 -5.30 -0.39
C LEU A 56 4.12 -5.06 -1.66
N ASP A 57 3.90 -5.88 -2.69
CA ASP A 57 4.53 -5.73 -4.01
C ASP A 57 3.63 -4.86 -4.90
N LEU A 58 4.16 -3.71 -5.30
CA LEU A 58 3.54 -2.75 -6.20
C LEU A 58 4.46 -2.44 -7.38
N SER A 59 5.35 -3.36 -7.76
CA SER A 59 6.26 -3.17 -8.89
C SER A 59 5.55 -3.10 -10.26
N GLU A 60 6.01 -2.21 -11.14
CA GLU A 60 5.56 -2.08 -12.53
C GLU A 60 4.10 -1.64 -12.77
N TYR A 61 3.46 -0.97 -11.81
CA TYR A 61 2.06 -0.54 -11.90
C TYR A 61 1.84 0.90 -12.38
N GLN A 62 2.90 1.61 -12.76
CA GLN A 62 2.82 3.02 -13.18
C GLN A 62 2.12 3.93 -12.17
N ILE A 63 2.41 3.70 -10.89
CA ILE A 63 1.85 4.47 -9.77
C ILE A 63 2.10 5.98 -9.94
N LYS A 64 3.30 6.36 -10.41
CA LYS A 64 3.72 7.76 -10.60
C LYS A 64 3.58 8.58 -9.29
N ASP A 65 3.73 9.89 -9.39
CA ASP A 65 3.69 10.79 -8.22
C ASP A 65 2.29 10.90 -7.60
N GLN A 66 1.24 10.78 -8.42
CA GLN A 66 -0.14 10.82 -7.93
C GLN A 66 -0.50 9.55 -7.15
N GLY A 67 -0.12 8.37 -7.63
CA GLY A 67 -0.38 7.13 -6.90
C GLY A 67 0.42 7.05 -5.60
N THR A 68 1.64 7.60 -5.57
CA THR A 68 2.44 7.68 -4.35
C THR A 68 1.87 8.64 -3.31
N GLN A 69 1.15 9.69 -3.72
CA GLN A 69 0.37 10.53 -2.79
C GLN A 69 -0.70 9.73 -2.04
N HIS A 70 -1.45 8.88 -2.75
CA HIS A 70 -2.47 8.02 -2.14
C HIS A 70 -1.84 6.97 -1.22
N LEU A 71 -0.74 6.37 -1.67
CA LEU A 71 0.02 5.42 -0.86
C LEU A 71 0.57 6.07 0.42
N ALA A 72 1.09 7.29 0.34
CA ALA A 72 1.55 8.05 1.49
C ALA A 72 0.43 8.29 2.52
N HIS A 73 -0.78 8.60 2.05
CA HIS A 73 -1.93 8.73 2.94
C HIS A 73 -2.25 7.41 3.67
N ALA A 74 -2.27 6.29 2.95
CA ALA A 74 -2.48 4.97 3.55
C ALA A 74 -1.36 4.58 4.54
N LEU A 75 -0.11 4.97 4.25
CA LEU A 75 1.05 4.70 5.10
C LEU A 75 1.04 5.49 6.42
N THR A 76 0.39 6.66 6.46
CA THR A 76 0.35 7.49 7.67
C THR A 76 -0.28 6.76 8.86
N ASN A 77 -1.28 5.91 8.62
CA ASN A 77 -1.97 5.12 9.64
C ASN A 77 -1.62 3.62 9.59
N ASN A 78 -0.62 3.24 8.79
CA ASN A 78 -0.27 1.83 8.61
C ASN A 78 0.42 1.26 9.85
N THR A 79 -0.13 0.19 10.41
CA THR A 79 0.42 -0.56 11.54
C THR A 79 0.85 -1.99 11.19
N ILE A 80 0.70 -2.42 9.92
CA ILE A 80 0.83 -3.83 9.51
C ILE A 80 1.93 -4.02 8.46
N ILE A 81 1.95 -3.18 7.41
CA ILE A 81 2.89 -3.33 6.31
C ILE A 81 4.29 -2.92 6.78
N SER A 82 5.23 -3.85 6.68
CA SER A 82 6.64 -3.67 7.04
C SER A 82 7.58 -3.55 5.84
N ALA A 83 7.12 -3.94 4.64
CA ALA A 83 7.89 -3.88 3.42
C ALA A 83 7.02 -3.49 2.22
N ILE A 84 7.52 -2.58 1.38
CA ILE A 84 6.88 -2.21 0.11
C ILE A 84 7.90 -2.26 -1.03
N ASP A 85 7.50 -2.85 -2.16
CA ASP A 85 8.23 -2.75 -3.43
C ASP A 85 7.52 -1.81 -4.41
N LEU A 86 8.18 -0.72 -4.80
CA LEU A 86 7.72 0.26 -5.78
C LEU A 86 8.59 0.28 -7.03
N THR A 87 9.29 -0.81 -7.34
CA THR A 87 10.19 -0.88 -8.49
C THR A 87 9.48 -0.51 -9.80
N ASN A 88 10.13 0.29 -10.63
CA ASN A 88 9.68 0.59 -12.00
C ASN A 88 8.27 1.21 -12.09
N ASN A 89 8.00 2.25 -11.30
CA ASN A 89 6.68 2.91 -11.23
C ASN A 89 6.65 4.34 -11.79
N LYS A 90 7.76 4.82 -12.38
CA LYS A 90 7.89 6.20 -12.88
C LYS A 90 7.60 7.25 -11.79
N ILE A 91 8.05 6.96 -10.57
CA ILE A 91 8.00 7.89 -9.44
C ILE A 91 9.17 8.88 -9.61
N HIS A 92 8.89 10.17 -9.44
CA HIS A 92 9.87 11.24 -9.46
C HIS A 92 9.96 11.87 -8.06
N ASP A 93 10.73 12.94 -7.95
CA ASP A 93 11.01 13.63 -6.70
C ASP A 93 9.75 14.05 -5.92
N GLN A 94 8.68 14.42 -6.63
CA GLN A 94 7.41 14.79 -6.01
C GLN A 94 6.75 13.60 -5.30
N GLY A 95 6.76 12.41 -5.92
CA GLY A 95 6.24 11.21 -5.28
C GLY A 95 7.05 10.80 -4.05
N ILE A 96 8.37 11.00 -4.10
CA ILE A 96 9.26 10.77 -2.95
C ILE A 96 8.97 11.76 -1.81
N ALA A 97 8.67 13.02 -2.13
CA ALA A 97 8.27 14.00 -1.12
C ALA A 97 7.02 13.55 -0.34
N TYR A 98 6.01 13.01 -1.04
CA TYR A 98 4.80 12.47 -0.39
C TYR A 98 5.12 11.27 0.49
N LEU A 99 5.88 10.30 -0.03
CA LEU A 99 6.24 9.09 0.73
C LEU A 99 7.02 9.46 2.00
N THR A 100 8.08 10.26 1.87
CA THR A 100 8.92 10.65 3.01
C THR A 100 8.16 11.47 4.05
N ALA A 101 7.20 12.31 3.64
CA ALA A 101 6.32 13.02 4.57
C ALA A 101 5.48 12.06 5.44
N ALA A 102 4.93 11.00 4.84
CA ALA A 102 4.16 9.98 5.58
C ALA A 102 5.06 9.11 6.46
N LEU A 103 6.27 8.77 5.98
CA LEU A 103 7.21 7.91 6.68
C LEU A 103 7.83 8.54 7.94
N LYS A 104 7.70 9.86 8.14
CA LYS A 104 8.20 10.53 9.35
C LYS A 104 7.56 10.01 10.63
N ASN A 105 6.30 9.57 10.54
CA ASN A 105 5.52 9.06 11.67
C ASN A 105 5.24 7.56 11.55
N ASN A 106 5.65 6.92 10.45
CA ASN A 106 5.42 5.50 10.25
C ASN A 106 6.55 4.70 10.89
N THR A 107 6.25 3.93 11.93
CA THR A 107 7.23 3.11 12.66
C THR A 107 7.19 1.63 12.28
N THR A 108 6.37 1.25 11.30
CA THR A 108 6.13 -0.16 10.95
C THR A 108 6.83 -0.57 9.66
N LEU A 109 6.97 0.35 8.70
CA LEU A 109 7.68 0.12 7.46
C LEU A 109 9.19 0.12 7.70
N THR A 110 9.81 -1.03 7.47
CA THR A 110 11.25 -1.25 7.63
C THR A 110 11.98 -1.43 6.30
N LYS A 111 11.25 -1.69 5.21
CA LYS A 111 11.80 -1.90 3.87
C LYS A 111 11.00 -1.15 2.81
N LEU A 112 11.70 -0.38 1.98
CA LEU A 112 11.12 0.31 0.84
C LEU A 112 12.05 0.14 -0.37
N ASN A 113 11.58 -0.53 -1.42
CA ASN A 113 12.32 -0.67 -2.66
C ASN A 113 11.81 0.37 -3.68
N LEU A 114 12.72 1.20 -4.19
CA LEU A 114 12.43 2.28 -5.16
C LEU A 114 13.20 2.11 -6.47
N GLN A 115 13.75 0.93 -6.75
CA GLN A 115 14.58 0.67 -7.93
C GLN A 115 13.85 1.05 -9.24
N CYS A 116 14.62 1.44 -10.27
CA CYS A 116 14.08 1.75 -11.60
C CYS A 116 12.98 2.84 -11.61
N ASN A 117 13.03 3.81 -10.68
CA ASN A 117 12.22 5.02 -10.73
C ASN A 117 13.04 6.21 -11.24
N SER A 118 12.37 7.34 -11.46
CA SER A 118 12.95 8.57 -12.02
C SER A 118 13.27 9.57 -10.91
N ILE A 119 13.97 9.11 -9.87
CA ILE A 119 14.33 9.91 -8.70
C ILE A 119 15.63 10.66 -9.01
N GLU A 120 15.61 11.97 -8.88
CA GLU A 120 16.74 12.88 -9.10
C GLU A 120 17.26 13.41 -7.75
N ASP A 121 18.13 14.43 -7.80
CA ASP A 121 18.84 14.95 -6.64
C ASP A 121 17.91 15.44 -5.52
N GLN A 122 16.76 16.01 -5.86
CA GLN A 122 15.84 16.53 -4.84
C GLN A 122 15.10 15.40 -4.12
N GLY A 123 14.72 14.35 -4.85
CA GLY A 123 14.14 13.14 -4.27
C GLY A 123 15.15 12.40 -3.38
N ALA A 124 16.41 12.32 -3.80
CA ALA A 124 17.48 11.75 -3.00
C ALA A 124 17.67 12.49 -1.67
N LYS A 125 17.59 13.84 -1.65
CA LYS A 125 17.66 14.63 -0.41
C LYS A 125 16.54 14.28 0.56
N TYR A 126 15.30 14.13 0.08
CA TYR A 126 14.19 13.71 0.93
C TYR A 126 14.41 12.32 1.55
N LEU A 127 15.02 11.39 0.79
CA LEU A 127 15.37 10.06 1.31
C LEU A 127 16.50 10.12 2.34
N VAL A 128 17.51 10.98 2.16
CA VAL A 128 18.55 11.18 3.17
C VAL A 128 17.95 11.77 4.45
N ASP A 129 17.10 12.79 4.33
CA ASP A 129 16.44 13.42 5.47
C ASP A 129 15.63 12.40 6.28
N ILE A 130 14.88 11.50 5.62
CA ILE A 130 14.10 10.50 6.35
C ILE A 130 15.00 9.48 7.05
N LEU A 131 16.11 9.05 6.43
CA LEU A 131 17.04 8.09 7.02
C LEU A 131 17.80 8.66 8.22
N LEU A 132 18.06 9.97 8.23
CA LEU A 132 18.71 10.65 9.35
C LEU A 132 17.78 10.87 10.54
N ASN A 133 16.47 10.96 10.31
CA ASN A 133 15.48 11.29 11.33
C ASN A 133 14.59 10.11 11.75
N ASN A 134 14.64 8.96 11.08
CA ASN A 134 13.97 7.74 11.53
C ASN A 134 14.81 7.06 12.64
N THR A 135 14.42 7.26 13.89
CA THR A 135 15.01 6.62 15.09
C THR A 135 14.06 5.62 15.71
#